data_AF-A0A2E9GU71-F1
#
_entry.id   AF-A0A2E9GU71-F1
#
_cell.length_a   1.000
_cell.length_b   1.000
_cell.length_c   1.000
_cell.angle_alpha   90.00
_cell.angle_beta   90.00
_cell.angle_gamma   90.00
#
_symmetry.space_group_name_H-M   'P 1'
#
loop_
_entity.id
_entity.type
_entity.pdbx_description
1 polymer ?
#
loop_
_entity_poly.entity_id
_entity_poly.type
_entity_poly.pdbx_seq_one_letter_code
_entity_poly.pdbx_strand_id
1 'polypeptide(L)'
;MLALALAAALANSACITRQIRETVYDDGKIEIILRSEKRGSKIVPLGLDQPAEIAPVRMAHILSRIDLRPGEGGERKPAIPLSNLFDMADAVSKALAEASPNQQIVVQSIRHGKSLLVFDRQFLTSLLVYMKADLLYIQISRSDWPIPKAKQRSTSVTGLPETHIGEYPLNFRLVVDPGMSLVDHQSVAVQWRDPIFRKPTRTRLTATGKIVRRTVLMESTEDTSDVEQPTVSPELSSDQLRALADLEDARRAGQLSETAYFKRRGAILRGETP
;
A
#
# COMPACT_ATOMS: atom_id res chain seq x y z
N MET A 1 32.82 39.92 -25.00
CA MET A 1 32.49 38.48 -24.92
C MET A 1 32.24 37.96 -23.50
N LEU A 2 32.57 38.67 -22.42
CA LEU A 2 32.34 38.20 -21.04
C LEU A 2 30.88 38.30 -20.55
N ALA A 3 30.08 39.20 -21.13
CA ALA A 3 28.70 39.45 -20.67
C ALA A 3 27.68 38.36 -21.09
N LEU A 4 27.97 37.59 -22.15
CA LEU A 4 27.05 36.55 -22.62
C LEU A 4 27.12 35.26 -21.77
N ALA A 5 28.22 35.03 -21.05
CA ALA A 5 28.40 33.85 -20.21
C ALA A 5 27.66 33.93 -18.87
N LEU A 6 27.38 35.15 -18.36
CA LEU A 6 26.71 35.33 -17.07
C LEU A 6 25.19 35.16 -17.14
N ALA A 7 24.58 35.44 -18.30
CA ALA A 7 23.14 35.26 -18.52
C ALA A 7 22.74 33.78 -18.65
N ALA A 8 23.61 32.93 -19.20
CA ALA A 8 23.35 31.49 -19.32
C ALA A 8 23.38 30.75 -17.97
N ALA A 9 24.13 31.26 -16.98
CA ALA A 9 24.20 30.67 -15.64
C ALA A 9 22.94 30.96 -14.79
N LEU A 10 22.25 32.09 -15.03
CA LEU A 10 21.01 32.45 -14.33
C LEU A 10 19.75 31.80 -14.94
N ALA A 11 19.80 31.35 -16.19
CA ALA A 11 18.68 30.60 -16.79
C ALA A 11 18.59 29.15 -16.27
N ASN A 12 19.66 28.63 -15.68
CA ASN A 12 19.72 27.29 -15.07
C ASN A 12 19.51 27.30 -13.55
N SER A 13 19.17 28.45 -12.95
CA SER A 13 18.78 28.48 -11.53
C SER A 13 17.38 27.89 -11.36
N ALA A 14 17.38 26.57 -11.26
CA ALA A 14 16.63 25.78 -10.31
C ALA A 14 15.10 25.99 -10.30
N CYS A 15 14.41 25.19 -11.12
CA CYS A 15 13.06 24.74 -10.78
C CYS A 15 13.10 23.94 -9.47
N ILE A 16 13.08 24.64 -8.32
CA ILE A 16 12.99 24.03 -7.00
C ILE A 16 11.64 23.31 -6.91
N THR A 17 11.69 22.00 -6.70
CA THR A 17 10.52 21.19 -6.37
C THR A 17 10.26 21.31 -4.87
N ARG A 18 9.06 21.75 -4.50
CA ARG A 18 8.61 21.85 -3.10
C ARG A 18 7.51 20.83 -2.86
N GLN A 19 7.63 20.08 -1.77
CA GLN A 19 6.55 19.20 -1.31
C GLN A 19 5.47 20.01 -0.60
N ILE A 20 4.22 19.68 -0.90
CA ILE A 20 3.04 20.18 -0.20
C ILE A 20 2.47 19.05 0.62
N ARG A 21 2.14 19.37 1.87
CA ARG A 21 1.61 18.46 2.87
C ARG A 21 0.26 19.01 3.31
N GLU A 22 -0.75 18.16 3.27
CA GLU A 22 -2.10 18.46 3.73
C GLU A 22 -2.54 17.32 4.66
N THR A 23 -2.76 17.64 5.93
CA THR A 23 -3.19 16.64 6.92
C THR A 23 -4.71 16.46 6.83
N VAL A 24 -5.13 15.23 6.56
CA VAL A 24 -6.57 14.86 6.40
C VAL A 24 -7.11 14.14 7.63
N TYR A 25 -6.22 13.49 8.39
CA TYR A 25 -6.57 12.78 9.61
C TYR A 25 -5.43 12.89 10.60
N ASP A 26 -5.75 13.24 11.84
CA ASP A 26 -4.83 13.24 12.98
C ASP A 26 -5.62 13.00 14.27
N ASP A 27 -5.36 11.88 14.95
CA ASP A 27 -5.90 11.56 16.28
C ASP A 27 -4.81 11.53 17.38
N GLY A 28 -3.61 12.04 17.06
CA GLY A 28 -2.41 11.99 17.89
C GLY A 28 -1.65 10.66 17.85
N LYS A 29 -2.27 9.57 17.38
CA LYS A 29 -1.62 8.26 17.19
C LYS A 29 -1.39 7.96 15.72
N ILE A 30 -2.34 8.31 14.87
CA ILE A 30 -2.33 8.11 13.43
C ILE A 30 -2.42 9.48 12.78
N GLU A 31 -1.44 9.78 11.94
CA GLU A 31 -1.43 10.96 11.08
C GLU A 31 -1.49 10.48 9.61
N ILE A 32 -2.40 11.06 8.83
CA ILE A 32 -2.46 10.87 7.39
C ILE A 32 -2.28 12.19 6.68
N ILE A 33 -1.30 12.19 5.78
CA ILE A 33 -0.88 13.36 5.02
C ILE A 33 -1.07 13.06 3.54
N LEU A 34 -1.80 13.93 2.85
CA LEU A 34 -1.80 14.00 1.39
C LEU A 34 -0.58 14.79 0.95
N ARG A 35 0.31 14.13 0.22
CA ARG A 35 1.57 14.71 -0.25
C ARG A 35 1.54 14.90 -1.75
N SER A 36 1.76 16.13 -2.20
CA SER A 36 1.96 16.46 -3.63
C SER A 36 3.28 17.20 -3.84
N GLU A 37 3.71 17.30 -5.09
CA GLU A 37 4.90 18.06 -5.47
C GLU A 37 4.49 19.28 -6.30
N LYS A 38 5.07 20.44 -6.00
CA LYS A 38 5.01 21.63 -6.84
C LYS A 38 6.36 21.92 -7.45
N ARG A 39 6.38 22.25 -8.74
CA ARG A 39 7.54 22.81 -9.44
C ARG A 39 7.22 24.26 -9.80
N GLY A 40 7.82 25.21 -9.08
CA GLY A 40 7.39 26.61 -9.11
C GLY A 40 5.96 26.77 -8.56
N SER A 41 5.05 27.34 -9.35
CA SER A 41 3.64 27.51 -8.98
C SER A 41 2.72 26.36 -9.40
N LYS A 42 3.21 25.42 -10.22
CA LYS A 42 2.40 24.35 -10.80
C LYS A 42 2.57 23.04 -10.02
N ILE A 43 1.46 22.32 -9.81
CA ILE A 43 1.47 20.96 -9.27
C ILE A 43 2.01 20.02 -10.34
N VAL A 44 2.93 19.14 -9.95
CA VAL A 44 3.50 18.09 -10.81
C VAL A 44 2.48 16.97 -10.92
N PRO A 45 2.02 16.61 -12.13
CA PRO A 45 1.05 15.55 -12.29
C PRO A 45 1.68 14.19 -11.98
N LEU A 46 1.09 13.44 -11.06
CA LEU A 46 1.54 12.07 -10.73
C LEU A 46 0.78 11.00 -11.54
N GLY A 47 -0.40 11.35 -12.09
CA GLY A 47 -1.21 10.45 -12.90
C GLY A 47 -1.71 9.25 -12.10
N LEU A 48 -2.19 9.49 -10.88
CA LEU A 48 -2.75 8.47 -9.99
C LEU A 48 -4.26 8.34 -10.21
N ASP A 49 -4.78 7.14 -9.96
CA ASP A 49 -6.21 6.82 -10.13
C ASP A 49 -7.01 7.18 -8.86
N GLN A 50 -6.72 8.33 -8.28
CA GLN A 50 -7.40 8.87 -7.10
C GLN A 50 -8.35 10.01 -7.53
N PRO A 51 -9.46 10.25 -6.81
CA PRO A 51 -9.90 9.57 -5.60
C PRO A 51 -10.41 8.16 -5.87
N ALA A 52 -10.39 7.31 -4.83
CA ALA A 52 -10.91 5.95 -4.88
C ALA A 52 -11.66 5.60 -3.59
N GLU A 53 -12.87 5.06 -3.71
CA GLU A 53 -13.66 4.60 -2.56
C GLU A 53 -13.42 3.12 -2.29
N ILE A 54 -12.77 2.82 -1.17
CA ILE A 54 -12.55 1.45 -0.70
C ILE A 54 -13.12 1.33 0.71
N ALA A 55 -14.16 0.52 0.90
CA ALA A 55 -14.77 0.34 2.22
C ALA A 55 -13.72 0.01 3.31
N PRO A 56 -13.80 0.59 4.51
CA PRO A 56 -12.77 0.42 5.53
C PRO A 56 -12.52 -1.04 5.94
N VAL A 57 -13.58 -1.84 6.03
CA VAL A 57 -13.47 -3.29 6.31
C VAL A 57 -12.62 -4.00 5.25
N ARG A 58 -12.78 -3.64 3.98
CA ARG A 58 -11.96 -4.21 2.90
C ARG A 58 -10.50 -3.74 3.01
N MET A 59 -10.28 -2.47 3.35
CA MET A 59 -8.93 -1.95 3.60
C MET A 59 -8.27 -2.70 4.76
N ALA A 60 -8.99 -2.95 5.87
CA ALA A 60 -8.48 -3.72 7.00
C ALA A 60 -8.08 -5.14 6.58
N HIS A 61 -8.89 -5.80 5.74
CA HIS A 61 -8.55 -7.12 5.20
C HIS A 61 -7.29 -7.09 4.34
N ILE A 62 -7.15 -6.10 3.46
CA ILE A 62 -5.94 -5.89 2.66
C ILE A 62 -4.74 -5.71 3.58
N LEU A 63 -4.78 -4.74 4.50
CA LEU A 63 -3.67 -4.44 5.40
C LEU A 63 -3.29 -5.63 6.30
N SER A 64 -4.27 -6.42 6.74
CA SER A 64 -4.06 -7.59 7.61
C SER A 64 -3.32 -8.76 6.96
N ARG A 65 -3.29 -8.78 5.63
CA ARG A 65 -2.68 -9.82 4.79
C ARG A 65 -1.26 -9.49 4.36
N ILE A 66 -0.75 -8.33 4.76
CA ILE A 66 0.63 -7.94 4.54
C ILE A 66 1.42 -8.36 5.79
N ASP A 67 2.18 -9.43 5.63
CA ASP A 67 3.16 -9.82 6.63
C ASP A 67 4.55 -9.36 6.19
N LEU A 68 5.50 -9.42 7.11
CA LEU A 68 6.90 -9.16 6.84
C LEU A 68 7.79 -10.21 7.49
N ARG A 69 8.99 -10.36 6.93
CA ARG A 69 10.08 -11.16 7.46
C ARG A 69 11.28 -10.24 7.70
N PRO A 70 11.71 -10.05 8.96
CA PRO A 70 12.88 -9.23 9.27
C PRO A 70 14.17 -9.99 8.94
N GLY A 71 15.03 -9.44 8.08
CA GLY A 71 16.29 -10.09 7.67
C GLY A 71 16.14 -11.48 7.02
N GLU A 72 17.28 -12.14 6.78
CA GLU A 72 17.30 -13.53 6.33
C GLU A 72 17.01 -14.47 7.50
N GLY A 73 15.96 -15.29 7.38
CA GLY A 73 15.59 -16.27 8.41
C GLY A 73 14.70 -15.75 9.55
N GLY A 74 14.30 -14.47 9.56
CA GLY A 74 13.37 -13.95 10.57
C GLY A 74 12.00 -14.63 10.55
N GLU A 75 11.31 -14.59 11.68
CA GLU A 75 9.94 -15.09 11.76
C GLU A 75 8.97 -14.16 11.00
N ARG A 76 8.00 -14.78 10.30
CA ARG A 76 6.90 -14.06 9.64
C ARG A 76 6.02 -13.41 10.71
N LYS A 77 5.89 -12.08 10.66
CA LYS A 77 5.01 -11.29 11.54
C LYS A 77 4.16 -10.29 10.75
N PRO A 78 3.02 -9.83 11.28
CA PRO A 78 2.21 -8.80 10.64
C PRO A 78 3.02 -7.53 10.39
N ALA A 79 2.90 -6.96 9.19
CA ALA A 79 3.55 -5.69 8.89
C ALA A 79 2.86 -4.51 9.59
N ILE A 80 1.55 -4.64 9.85
CA ILE A 80 0.76 -3.66 10.59
C ILE A 80 0.26 -4.34 11.88
N PRO A 81 0.61 -3.80 13.07
CA PRO A 81 0.12 -4.32 14.34
C PRO A 81 -1.41 -4.28 14.42
N LEU A 82 -2.01 -5.31 15.00
CA LEU A 82 -3.47 -5.41 15.13
C LEU A 82 -4.09 -4.23 15.89
N SER A 83 -3.36 -3.66 16.86
CA SER A 83 -3.81 -2.52 17.66
C SER A 83 -4.11 -1.27 16.84
N ASN A 84 -3.49 -1.13 15.67
CA ASN A 84 -3.61 0.07 14.82
C ASN A 84 -4.31 -0.27 13.50
N LEU A 85 -4.59 -1.54 13.23
CA LEU A 85 -5.03 -2.02 11.92
C LEU A 85 -6.36 -1.39 11.48
N PHE A 86 -7.37 -1.39 12.35
CA PHE A 86 -8.71 -0.91 12.01
C PHE A 86 -8.74 0.62 11.89
N ASP A 87 -8.18 1.33 12.87
CA ASP A 87 -8.08 2.79 12.83
C ASP A 87 -7.29 3.26 11.60
N MET A 88 -6.19 2.56 11.25
CA MET A 88 -5.45 2.85 10.01
C MET A 88 -6.27 2.55 8.76
N ALA A 89 -7.07 1.48 8.75
CA ALA A 89 -7.90 1.13 7.61
C ALA A 89 -9.01 2.15 7.36
N ASP A 90 -9.67 2.61 8.41
CA ASP A 90 -10.68 3.68 8.37
C ASP A 90 -10.07 4.98 7.85
N ALA A 91 -8.95 5.39 8.42
CA ALA A 91 -8.28 6.63 8.05
C ALA A 91 -7.76 6.57 6.59
N VAL A 92 -7.17 5.45 6.15
CA VAL A 92 -6.69 5.27 4.77
C VAL A 92 -7.86 5.25 3.77
N SER A 93 -8.96 4.59 4.11
CA SER A 93 -10.18 4.60 3.30
C SER A 93 -10.67 6.02 3.06
N LYS A 94 -10.77 6.83 4.13
CA LYS A 94 -11.17 8.23 4.04
C LYS A 94 -10.19 9.04 3.17
N ALA A 95 -8.89 8.89 3.42
CA ALA A 95 -7.87 9.62 2.66
C ALA A 95 -7.86 9.26 1.17
N LEU A 96 -8.14 8.00 0.80
CA LEU A 96 -8.27 7.59 -0.61
C LEU A 96 -9.45 8.26 -1.31
N ALA A 97 -10.56 8.46 -0.60
CA ALA A 97 -11.74 9.15 -1.14
C ALA A 97 -11.50 10.67 -1.32
N GLU A 98 -10.61 11.27 -0.52
CA GLU A 98 -10.31 12.71 -0.57
C GLU A 98 -9.10 13.06 -1.46
N ALA A 99 -8.17 12.13 -1.69
CA ALA A 99 -6.95 12.39 -2.42
C ALA A 99 -7.19 12.74 -3.90
N SER A 100 -6.48 13.76 -4.39
CA SER A 100 -6.46 14.12 -5.82
C SER A 100 -5.51 13.21 -6.63
N PRO A 101 -5.63 13.16 -7.97
CA PRO A 101 -4.72 12.40 -8.86
C PRO A 101 -3.22 12.72 -8.74
N ASN A 102 -2.87 13.79 -8.01
CA ASN A 102 -1.50 14.30 -7.85
C ASN A 102 -0.99 14.18 -6.41
N GLN A 103 -1.72 13.47 -5.55
CA GLN A 103 -1.37 13.29 -4.15
C GLN A 103 -1.02 11.83 -3.85
N GLN A 104 -0.05 11.62 -2.98
CA GLN A 104 0.21 10.32 -2.36
C GLN A 104 -0.30 10.37 -0.93
N ILE A 105 -0.72 9.23 -0.39
CA ILE A 105 -1.23 9.15 0.98
C ILE A 105 -0.11 8.60 1.85
N VAL A 106 0.47 9.47 2.68
CA VAL A 106 1.48 9.08 3.67
C VAL A 106 0.75 8.78 4.97
N VAL A 107 0.95 7.59 5.51
CA VAL A 107 0.36 7.14 6.77
C VAL A 107 1.46 6.93 7.78
N GLN A 108 1.27 7.48 8.97
CA GLN A 108 2.16 7.30 10.11
C GLN A 108 1.32 6.92 11.31
N SER A 109 1.75 5.91 12.05
CA SER A 109 1.03 5.39 13.20
C SER A 109 1.98 5.06 14.33
N ILE A 110 1.71 5.61 15.51
CA ILE A 110 2.43 5.38 16.75
C ILE A 110 1.63 4.42 17.62
N ARG A 111 2.29 3.37 18.11
CA ARG A 111 1.76 2.54 19.20
C ARG A 111 2.64 2.63 20.44
N HIS A 112 2.01 2.48 21.60
CA HIS A 112 2.68 2.38 22.89
C HIS A 112 2.84 0.91 23.26
N GLY A 113 4.04 0.52 23.67
CA GLY A 113 4.32 -0.79 24.24
C GLY A 113 4.88 -0.66 25.64
N LYS A 114 4.41 -1.52 26.54
CA LYS A 114 4.95 -1.64 27.90
C LYS A 114 6.14 -2.60 27.88
N SER A 115 7.26 -2.17 28.43
CA SER A 115 8.39 -3.04 28.78
C SER A 115 8.32 -3.34 30.29
N LEU A 116 8.73 -4.55 30.71
CA LEU A 116 8.66 -5.11 32.08
C LEU A 116 9.25 -4.24 33.24
N LEU A 117 9.74 -3.04 32.97
CA LEU A 117 10.55 -2.22 33.88
C LEU A 117 10.16 -0.72 33.91
N VAL A 118 8.90 -0.36 33.64
CA VAL A 118 8.37 1.03 33.74
C VAL A 118 8.80 1.98 32.60
N PHE A 119 9.33 1.45 31.49
CA PHE A 119 9.61 2.30 30.32
C PHE A 119 8.53 2.13 29.25
N ASP A 120 7.74 3.18 29.05
CA ASP A 120 6.94 3.33 27.85
C ASP A 120 7.86 3.40 26.63
N ARG A 121 7.63 2.53 25.66
CA ARG A 121 8.28 2.58 24.35
C ARG A 121 7.25 2.88 23.29
N GLN A 122 7.52 3.87 22.46
CA GLN A 122 6.71 4.15 21.28
C GLN A 122 7.32 3.48 20.05
N PHE A 123 6.46 2.96 19.19
CA PHE A 123 6.83 2.32 17.93
C PHE A 123 6.10 2.98 16.78
N LEU A 124 6.82 3.29 15.71
CA LEU A 124 6.31 3.88 14.48
C LEU A 124 6.09 2.80 13.42
N THR A 125 4.90 2.81 12.83
CA THR A 125 4.60 2.18 11.55
C THR A 125 4.38 3.30 10.54
N SER A 126 5.12 3.30 9.43
CA SER A 126 4.94 4.27 8.36
C SER A 126 4.85 3.57 7.01
N LEU A 127 3.84 3.97 6.25
CA LEU A 127 3.57 3.44 4.92
C LEU A 127 3.08 4.55 3.97
N LEU A 128 3.17 4.26 2.68
CA LEU A 128 2.70 5.09 1.58
C LEU A 128 1.67 4.32 0.78
N VAL A 129 0.54 4.96 0.48
CA VAL A 129 -0.56 4.38 -0.28
C VAL A 129 -0.87 5.25 -1.49
N TYR A 130 -1.07 4.62 -2.65
CA TYR A 130 -1.57 5.29 -3.85
C TYR A 130 -2.25 4.31 -4.81
N MET A 131 -3.08 4.84 -5.71
CA MET A 131 -3.79 4.06 -6.74
C MET A 131 -3.16 4.31 -8.11
N LYS A 132 -2.91 3.25 -8.88
CA LYS A 132 -2.42 3.37 -10.27
C LYS A 132 -2.75 2.13 -11.09
N ALA A 133 -3.25 2.31 -12.30
CA ALA A 133 -3.72 1.24 -13.17
C ALA A 133 -4.70 0.27 -12.48
N ASP A 134 -5.70 0.81 -11.75
CA ASP A 134 -6.69 0.06 -10.94
C ASP A 134 -6.09 -0.87 -9.86
N LEU A 135 -4.81 -0.69 -9.53
CA LEU A 135 -4.13 -1.39 -8.43
C LEU A 135 -3.87 -0.44 -7.27
N LEU A 136 -4.01 -0.97 -6.06
CA LEU A 136 -3.66 -0.28 -4.82
C LEU A 136 -2.22 -0.61 -4.47
N TYR A 137 -1.34 0.39 -4.49
CA TYR A 137 0.05 0.25 -4.10
C TYR A 137 0.21 0.62 -2.63
N ILE A 138 0.90 -0.24 -1.89
CA ILE A 138 1.23 -0.02 -0.49
C ILE A 138 2.72 -0.26 -0.32
N GLN A 139 3.45 0.77 0.09
CA GLN A 139 4.86 0.67 0.45
C GLN A 139 5.01 0.86 1.94
N ILE A 140 5.61 -0.11 2.64
CA ILE A 140 5.84 -0.05 4.07
C ILE A 140 7.32 0.23 4.28
N SER A 141 7.69 1.43 4.73
CA SER A 141 9.10 1.76 5.01
C SER A 141 9.51 1.34 6.42
N ARG A 142 8.57 1.43 7.37
CA ARG A 142 8.80 1.18 8.79
C ARG A 142 7.63 0.40 9.36
N SER A 143 7.95 -0.69 10.04
CA SER A 143 6.97 -1.48 10.80
C SER A 143 7.55 -1.73 12.19
N ASP A 144 6.80 -1.32 13.22
CA ASP A 144 7.24 -1.44 14.61
C ASP A 144 8.64 -0.85 14.88
N TRP A 145 8.98 0.26 14.23
CA TRP A 145 10.27 0.90 14.41
C TRP A 145 10.31 1.64 15.76
N PRO A 146 11.23 1.30 16.68
CA PRO A 146 11.29 1.96 17.98
C PRO A 146 11.67 3.44 17.82
N ILE A 147 10.82 4.34 18.31
CA ILE A 147 11.08 5.78 18.25
C ILE A 147 12.16 6.12 19.30
N PRO A 148 13.29 6.76 18.92
CA PRO A 148 14.31 7.17 19.87
C PRO A 148 13.75 8.11 20.93
N LYS A 149 14.14 7.94 22.21
CA LYS A 149 13.66 8.75 23.35
C LYS A 149 13.75 10.26 23.13
N ALA A 150 14.79 10.73 22.41
CA ALA A 150 14.96 12.13 22.07
C ALA A 150 13.79 12.70 21.23
N LYS A 151 13.13 11.86 20.42
CA LYS A 151 11.99 12.23 19.58
C LYS A 151 10.63 11.92 20.22
N GLN A 152 10.59 11.08 21.26
CA GLN A 152 9.35 10.72 21.98
C GLN A 152 8.72 11.89 22.77
N ARG A 153 9.48 12.96 23.03
CA ARG A 153 8.92 14.16 23.68
C ARG A 153 7.92 14.92 22.80
N SER A 154 7.95 14.67 21.49
CA SER A 154 6.90 15.12 20.59
C SER A 154 5.75 14.12 20.71
N THR A 155 4.67 14.53 21.39
CA THR A 155 3.41 13.78 21.42
C THR A 155 2.74 13.71 20.07
N SER A 156 3.16 14.54 19.10
CA SER A 156 2.68 14.51 17.73
C SER A 156 3.60 13.73 16.81
N VAL A 157 2.98 13.07 15.84
CA VAL A 157 3.62 12.38 14.71
C VAL A 157 4.44 13.35 13.85
N THR A 158 4.15 14.65 13.95
CA THR A 158 4.84 15.75 13.28
C THR A 158 6.36 15.73 13.57
N GLY A 159 7.16 15.41 12.55
CA GLY A 159 8.63 15.33 12.64
C GLY A 159 9.20 13.91 12.72
N LEU A 160 8.33 12.90 12.73
CA LEU A 160 8.73 11.53 12.46
C LEU A 160 9.05 11.34 10.98
N PRO A 161 9.99 10.45 10.63
CA PRO A 161 10.39 10.27 9.26
C PRO A 161 9.25 9.71 8.42
N GLU A 162 8.98 10.37 7.29
CA GLU A 162 7.96 9.95 6.33
C GLU A 162 8.44 8.80 5.44
N THR A 163 7.51 8.23 4.69
CA THR A 163 7.80 7.24 3.65
C THR A 163 7.88 7.94 2.29
N HIS A 164 8.97 7.73 1.54
CA HIS A 164 9.11 8.17 0.15
C HIS A 164 9.18 6.96 -0.78
N ILE A 165 8.76 7.14 -2.03
CA ILE A 165 8.86 6.08 -3.04
C ILE A 165 10.32 5.69 -3.23
N GLY A 166 10.61 4.39 -3.16
CA GLY A 166 11.97 3.86 -3.35
C GLY A 166 12.89 3.98 -2.13
N GLU A 167 12.42 4.53 -1.01
CA GLU A 167 13.19 4.54 0.24
C GLU A 167 12.87 3.33 1.13
N TYR A 168 13.93 2.60 1.50
CA TYR A 168 13.88 1.37 2.27
C TYR A 168 14.81 1.44 3.49
N PRO A 169 14.43 2.17 4.55
CA PRO A 169 15.31 2.47 5.68
C PRO A 169 15.58 1.27 6.60
N LEU A 170 14.80 0.18 6.49
CA LEU A 170 14.93 -1.02 7.30
C LEU A 170 15.21 -2.24 6.41
N ASN A 171 15.81 -3.28 6.98
CA ASN A 171 16.04 -4.55 6.29
C ASN A 171 14.96 -5.58 6.65
N PHE A 172 13.84 -5.54 5.92
CA PHE A 172 12.81 -6.58 5.94
C PHE A 172 12.22 -6.77 4.55
N ARG A 173 11.65 -7.95 4.32
CA ARG A 173 10.92 -8.29 3.09
C ARG A 173 9.45 -8.54 3.40
N LEU A 174 8.55 -8.00 2.58
CA LEU A 174 7.13 -8.30 2.66
C LEU A 174 6.83 -9.72 2.19
N VAL A 175 5.87 -10.33 2.85
CA VAL A 175 5.28 -11.63 2.51
C VAL A 175 3.79 -11.37 2.31
N VAL A 176 3.30 -11.68 1.13
CA VAL A 176 1.94 -11.34 0.70
C VAL A 176 1.14 -12.59 0.37
N ASP A 177 -0.16 -12.52 0.60
CA ASP A 177 -1.13 -13.59 0.33
C ASP A 177 -1.75 -13.44 -1.09
N PRO A 178 -2.59 -14.39 -1.56
CA PRO A 178 -3.26 -14.26 -2.86
C PRO A 178 -4.08 -12.96 -3.00
N GLY A 179 -4.14 -12.44 -4.23
CA GLY A 179 -4.71 -11.12 -4.55
C GLY A 179 -3.70 -9.97 -4.46
N MET A 180 -2.43 -10.29 -4.19
CA MET A 180 -1.33 -9.33 -4.06
C MET A 180 -0.11 -9.78 -4.85
N SER A 181 0.69 -8.82 -5.29
CA SER A 181 1.98 -9.04 -5.97
C SER A 181 3.04 -8.13 -5.38
N LEU A 182 4.24 -8.66 -5.16
CA LEU A 182 5.37 -7.84 -4.72
C LEU A 182 5.86 -7.00 -5.90
N VAL A 183 5.89 -5.68 -5.70
CA VAL A 183 6.53 -4.74 -6.63
C VAL A 183 8.01 -4.63 -6.32
N ASP A 184 8.33 -4.64 -5.03
CA ASP A 184 9.70 -4.68 -4.51
C ASP A 184 9.71 -5.34 -3.12
N HIS A 185 10.86 -5.39 -2.45
CA HIS A 185 11.02 -5.98 -1.12
C HIS A 185 10.10 -5.36 -0.05
N GLN A 186 9.72 -4.09 -0.19
CA GLN A 186 8.90 -3.34 0.76
C GLN A 186 7.64 -2.71 0.15
N SER A 187 7.29 -3.12 -1.06
CA SER A 187 6.15 -2.57 -1.81
C SER A 187 5.30 -3.69 -2.39
N VAL A 188 3.98 -3.58 -2.22
CA VAL A 188 2.99 -4.51 -2.73
C VAL A 188 1.99 -3.77 -3.63
N ALA A 189 1.62 -4.40 -4.75
CA ALA A 189 0.47 -4.03 -5.56
C ALA A 189 -0.68 -5.00 -5.27
N VAL A 190 -1.83 -4.44 -4.92
CA VAL A 190 -3.01 -5.17 -4.48
C VAL A 190 -4.13 -5.02 -5.51
N GLN A 191 -4.68 -6.16 -5.93
CA GLN A 191 -5.92 -6.21 -6.70
C GLN A 191 -7.10 -5.97 -5.76
N TRP A 192 -7.28 -4.73 -5.33
CA TRP A 192 -8.22 -4.38 -4.26
C TRP A 192 -9.70 -4.74 -4.55
N ARG A 193 -10.06 -4.97 -5.83
CA ARG A 193 -11.38 -5.45 -6.23
C ARG A 193 -11.56 -6.97 -6.13
N ASP A 194 -10.49 -7.72 -5.87
CA ASP A 194 -10.52 -9.18 -5.77
C ASP A 194 -11.52 -9.62 -4.67
N PRO A 195 -12.45 -10.55 -4.98
CA PRO A 195 -13.41 -11.08 -4.02
C PRO A 195 -12.80 -11.59 -2.71
N ILE A 196 -11.52 -12.00 -2.72
CA ILE A 196 -10.81 -12.48 -1.54
C ILE A 196 -10.76 -11.44 -0.40
N PHE A 197 -10.82 -10.14 -0.74
CA PHE A 197 -10.83 -9.04 0.22
C PHE A 197 -12.23 -8.68 0.73
N ARG A 198 -13.30 -9.27 0.16
CA ARG A 198 -14.68 -9.02 0.61
C ARG A 198 -14.98 -9.67 1.96
N LYS A 199 -14.36 -10.82 2.27
CA LYS A 199 -14.65 -11.60 3.49
C LYS A 199 -13.43 -11.68 4.42
N PRO A 200 -13.62 -11.60 5.75
CA PRO A 200 -12.55 -11.77 6.73
C PRO A 200 -12.04 -13.20 6.66
N THR A 201 -10.94 -13.41 5.94
CA THR A 201 -10.30 -14.72 5.84
C THR A 201 -8.84 -14.55 6.22
N ARG A 202 -8.54 -14.77 7.50
CA ARG A 202 -7.15 -14.84 7.96
C ARG A 202 -6.69 -16.29 7.90
N THR A 203 -6.25 -16.72 6.72
CA THR A 203 -5.45 -17.94 6.58
C THR A 203 -4.04 -17.65 7.03
N ARG A 204 -3.70 -17.95 8.29
CA ARG A 204 -2.30 -17.86 8.74
C ARG A 204 -1.57 -19.12 8.29
N LEU A 205 -0.54 -18.97 7.47
CA LEU A 205 0.47 -20.02 7.26
C LEU A 205 1.40 -20.00 8.48
N THR A 206 1.37 -21.05 9.29
CA THR A 206 2.37 -21.21 10.37
C THR A 206 3.75 -21.47 9.77
N ALA A 207 4.82 -21.28 10.54
CA ALA A 207 6.19 -21.60 10.11
C ALA A 207 6.36 -23.06 9.64
N THR A 208 5.46 -23.95 10.03
CA THR A 208 5.37 -25.36 9.63
C THR A 208 4.62 -25.62 8.31
N GLY A 209 4.17 -24.57 7.61
CA GLY A 209 3.33 -24.70 6.40
C GLY A 209 1.89 -25.13 6.67
N LYS A 210 1.50 -25.30 7.94
CA LYS A 210 0.13 -25.65 8.32
C LYS A 210 -0.77 -24.42 8.20
N ILE A 211 -1.79 -24.53 7.35
CA ILE A 211 -2.80 -23.48 7.17
C ILE A 211 -3.71 -23.50 8.40
N VAL A 212 -3.54 -22.55 9.31
CA VAL A 212 -4.48 -22.32 10.41
C VAL A 212 -5.44 -21.22 9.98
N ARG A 213 -6.65 -21.63 9.58
CA ARG A 213 -7.77 -20.70 9.40
C ARG A 213 -8.22 -20.25 10.79
N ARG A 214 -7.84 -19.04 11.20
CA ARG A 214 -8.54 -18.36 12.29
C ARG A 214 -9.60 -17.50 11.65
N THR A 215 -10.84 -17.94 11.74
CA THR A 215 -11.99 -17.06 11.57
C THR A 215 -11.83 -15.96 12.61
N VAL A 216 -11.57 -14.72 12.18
CA VAL A 216 -11.61 -13.58 13.10
C VAL A 216 -13.08 -13.48 13.49
N LEU A 217 -13.36 -13.78 14.75
CA LEU A 217 -14.69 -13.84 15.33
C LEU A 217 -15.24 -12.40 15.42
N MET A 218 -15.70 -11.87 14.29
CA MET A 218 -16.70 -10.81 14.29
C MET A 218 -17.98 -11.49 13.81
N GLU A 219 -18.72 -12.04 14.78
CA GLU A 219 -20.10 -12.45 14.60
C GLU A 219 -20.92 -11.18 14.34
N SER A 220 -21.07 -10.81 13.08
CA SER A 220 -22.30 -10.17 12.63
C SER A 220 -23.17 -11.30 12.06
N THR A 221 -24.14 -11.75 12.86
CA THR A 221 -25.36 -12.35 12.33
C THR A 221 -25.96 -11.35 11.36
N GLU A 222 -25.94 -11.64 10.07
CA GLU A 222 -27.06 -11.38 9.16
C GLU A 222 -26.78 -11.91 7.74
N ASP A 223 -27.80 -12.62 7.27
CA ASP A 223 -28.24 -12.82 5.89
C ASP A 223 -27.25 -13.39 4.88
N THR A 224 -27.28 -14.72 4.80
CA THR A 224 -27.36 -15.44 3.52
C THR A 224 -28.57 -14.91 2.71
N SER A 225 -28.45 -13.71 2.15
CA SER A 225 -29.13 -13.43 0.90
C SER A 225 -28.37 -14.20 -0.17
N ASP A 226 -29.04 -15.15 -0.80
CA ASP A 226 -28.62 -15.76 -2.06
C ASP A 226 -28.48 -14.65 -3.11
N VAL A 227 -27.31 -14.00 -3.12
CA VAL A 227 -26.92 -13.10 -4.20
C VAL A 227 -26.45 -13.99 -5.33
N GLU A 228 -27.38 -14.18 -6.27
CA GLU A 228 -27.16 -14.66 -7.62
C GLU A 228 -25.82 -14.09 -8.12
N GLN A 229 -24.80 -14.95 -8.11
CA GLN A 229 -23.52 -14.62 -8.71
C GLN A 229 -23.83 -14.30 -10.18
N PRO A 230 -23.32 -13.18 -10.73
CA PRO A 230 -23.34 -13.04 -12.18
C PRO A 230 -22.67 -14.30 -12.73
N THR A 231 -23.43 -15.08 -13.48
CA THR A 231 -22.99 -16.28 -14.18
C THR A 231 -21.93 -15.85 -15.19
N VAL A 232 -20.70 -15.70 -14.71
CA VAL A 232 -19.52 -15.71 -15.56
C VAL A 232 -19.56 -17.10 -16.18
N SER A 233 -19.85 -17.17 -17.48
CA SER A 233 -19.86 -18.44 -18.21
C SER A 233 -18.56 -19.19 -17.87
N PRO A 234 -18.63 -20.40 -17.28
CA PRO A 234 -17.51 -21.00 -16.56
C PRO A 234 -16.43 -21.60 -17.46
N GLU A 235 -16.55 -21.43 -18.78
CA GLU A 235 -15.61 -21.98 -19.75
C GLU A 235 -14.92 -20.83 -20.48
N LEU A 236 -13.68 -20.53 -20.04
CA LEU A 236 -12.76 -19.70 -20.81
C LEU A 236 -12.59 -20.33 -22.20
N SER A 237 -12.66 -19.54 -23.27
CA SER A 237 -12.45 -20.05 -24.61
C SER A 237 -11.02 -20.58 -24.79
N SER A 238 -10.82 -21.52 -25.72
CA SER A 238 -9.48 -22.03 -26.04
C SER A 238 -8.50 -20.90 -26.39
N ASP A 239 -8.98 -19.84 -27.04
CA ASP A 239 -8.16 -18.68 -27.42
C ASP A 239 -7.79 -17.84 -26.20
N GLN A 240 -8.71 -17.66 -25.25
CA GLN A 240 -8.41 -16.99 -23.98
C GLN A 240 -7.37 -17.77 -23.16
N LEU A 241 -7.47 -19.10 -23.12
CA LEU A 241 -6.50 -19.95 -22.43
C LEU A 241 -5.10 -19.86 -23.06
N ARG A 242 -5.02 -19.88 -24.40
CA ARG A 242 -3.76 -19.69 -25.12
C ARG A 242 -3.17 -18.30 -24.87
N ALA A 243 -3.98 -17.24 -24.96
CA ALA A 243 -3.54 -15.87 -24.69
C ALA A 243 -3.05 -15.68 -23.24
N LEU A 244 -3.69 -16.33 -22.26
CA LEU A 244 -3.22 -16.32 -20.86
C LEU A 244 -1.90 -17.06 -20.68
N ALA A 245 -1.69 -18.17 -21.39
CA ALA A 245 -0.43 -18.90 -21.36
C ALA A 245 0.71 -18.07 -21.95
N ASP A 246 0.51 -17.47 -23.12
CA ASP A 246 1.49 -16.59 -23.78
C ASP A 246 1.83 -15.37 -22.91
N LEU A 247 0.81 -14.81 -22.24
CA LEU A 247 0.99 -13.68 -21.32
C LEU A 247 1.83 -14.08 -20.09
N GLU A 248 1.63 -15.27 -19.54
CA GLU A 248 2.39 -15.76 -18.40
C GLU A 248 3.84 -16.08 -18.76
N ASP A 249 4.09 -16.62 -19.96
CA ASP A 249 5.44 -16.85 -20.47
C ASP A 249 6.18 -15.53 -20.71
N ALA A 250 5.51 -14.52 -21.28
CA ALA A 250 6.08 -13.19 -21.45
C ALA A 250 6.38 -12.49 -20.10
N ARG A 251 5.56 -12.70 -19.07
CA ARG A 251 5.84 -12.25 -17.70
C ARG A 251 7.08 -12.93 -17.13
N ARG A 252 7.17 -14.25 -17.25
CA ARG A 252 8.32 -15.04 -16.78
C ARG A 252 9.61 -14.68 -17.50
N ALA A 253 9.52 -14.36 -18.79
CA ALA A 253 10.65 -13.90 -19.60
C ALA A 253 11.08 -12.45 -19.29
N GLY A 254 10.37 -11.74 -18.39
CA GLY A 254 10.67 -10.34 -18.04
C GLY A 254 10.35 -9.35 -19.15
N GLN A 255 9.56 -9.73 -20.16
CA GLN A 255 9.19 -8.89 -21.30
C GLN A 255 8.02 -7.94 -20.97
N LEU A 256 7.35 -8.14 -19.83
CA LEU A 256 6.21 -7.37 -19.36
C LEU A 256 6.46 -6.85 -17.96
N SER A 257 6.12 -5.57 -17.74
CA SER A 257 5.96 -5.06 -16.37
C SER A 257 4.74 -5.69 -15.71
N GLU A 258 4.75 -5.83 -14.38
CA GLU A 258 3.60 -6.35 -13.61
C GLU A 258 2.30 -5.56 -13.92
N THR A 259 2.41 -4.24 -14.07
CA THR A 259 1.29 -3.39 -14.50
C THR A 259 0.73 -3.76 -15.88
N ALA A 260 1.61 -4.00 -16.87
CA ALA A 260 1.19 -4.38 -18.21
C ALA A 260 0.58 -5.80 -18.21
N TYR A 261 1.13 -6.71 -17.41
CA TYR A 261 0.60 -8.05 -17.20
C TYR A 261 -0.84 -8.01 -16.67
N PHE A 262 -1.11 -7.31 -15.56
CA PHE A 262 -2.46 -7.24 -14.99
C PHE A 262 -3.48 -6.60 -15.94
N LYS A 263 -3.08 -5.52 -16.64
CA LYS A 263 -3.94 -4.86 -17.62
C LYS A 263 -4.34 -5.82 -18.75
N ARG A 264 -3.37 -6.54 -19.33
CA ARG A 264 -3.61 -7.51 -20.41
C ARG A 264 -4.41 -8.73 -19.93
N ARG A 265 -4.10 -9.25 -18.75
CA ARG A 265 -4.85 -10.36 -18.14
C ARG A 265 -6.32 -10.02 -17.96
N GLY A 266 -6.62 -8.82 -17.47
CA GLY A 266 -7.99 -8.33 -17.31
C GLY A 266 -8.74 -8.23 -18.63
N ALA A 267 -8.09 -7.75 -19.69
CA ALA A 267 -8.67 -7.71 -21.04
C ALA A 267 -9.00 -9.11 -21.57
N ILE A 268 -8.06 -10.07 -21.46
CA ILE A 268 -8.29 -11.45 -21.91
C ILE A 268 -9.48 -12.09 -21.17
N LEU A 269 -9.56 -11.91 -19.86
CA LEU A 269 -10.66 -12.45 -19.04
C LEU A 269 -12.02 -11.83 -19.35
N ARG A 270 -12.07 -10.60 -19.89
CA ARG A 270 -13.30 -9.96 -20.38
C ARG A 270 -13.67 -10.32 -21.82
N GLY A 271 -12.83 -11.11 -22.51
CA GLY A 271 -13.01 -11.43 -23.92
C GLY A 271 -12.60 -10.30 -24.87
N GLU A 272 -11.86 -9.29 -24.36
CA GLU A 272 -11.26 -8.21 -25.14
C GLU A 272 -9.93 -8.67 -25.76
N THR A 273 -9.85 -9.91 -26.22
CA THR A 273 -8.69 -10.41 -26.96
C THR A 273 -8.54 -9.55 -28.24
N PRO A 274 -7.33 -9.04 -28.55
CA PRO A 274 -7.04 -8.48 -29.86
C PRO A 274 -7.19 -9.53 -30.96
#